data_AF-A0A2N4YZK1-F1
#
_entry.id   AF-A0A2N4YZK1-F1
#
_cell.length_a   1.000
_cell.length_b   1.000
_cell.length_c   1.000
_cell.angle_alpha   90.00
_cell.angle_beta   90.00
_cell.angle_gamma   90.00
#
_symmetry.space_group_name_H-M   'P 1'
#
loop_
_entity.id
_entity.type
_entity.pdbx_description
1 polymer ?
#
loop_
_entity_poly.entity_id
_entity_poly.type
_entity_poly.pdbx_seq_one_letter_code
_entity_poly.pdbx_strand_id
1 'polypeptide(L)' 'YDVDSDGRVQNVKILESTTTPEFEHKIIEKMMSKWRFEKGKPGIAKRVVVMIQPKSAGGPANKQ' A
#
# COMPACT_ATOMS: atom_id res chain seq x y z
N TYR A 1 6.88 -4.95 -5.39
CA TYR A 1 6.57 -4.02 -6.48
C TYR A 1 7.86 -3.54 -7.10
N ASP A 2 7.80 -3.04 -8.32
CA ASP A 2 8.94 -2.48 -9.03
C ASP A 2 8.71 -0.98 -9.27
N VAL A 3 9.80 -0.27 -9.54
CA VAL A 3 9.83 1.14 -9.91
C VAL A 3 10.60 1.28 -11.22
N ASP A 4 9.99 1.91 -12.22
CA ASP A 4 10.60 2.16 -13.52
C ASP A 4 11.56 3.36 -13.49
N SER A 5 12.21 3.65 -14.62
CA SER A 5 13.15 4.78 -14.74
C SER A 5 12.49 6.15 -14.64
N ASP A 6 11.17 6.26 -14.86
CA ASP A 6 10.39 7.47 -14.68
C ASP A 6 9.86 7.64 -13.24
N GLY A 7 10.22 6.71 -12.35
CA GLY A 7 9.82 6.72 -10.94
C GLY A 7 8.37 6.27 -10.72
N ARG A 8 7.74 5.58 -11.69
CA ARG A 8 6.39 5.03 -11.54
C ARG A 8 6.44 3.61 -11.02
N VAL A 9 5.42 3.25 -10.24
CA VAL A 9 5.27 1.90 -9.68
C VAL A 9 4.61 0.98 -10.70
N GLN A 10 5.17 -0.22 -10.84
CA GLN A 10 4.63 -1.30 -11.67
C GLN A 10 4.82 -2.66 -11.02
N ASN A 11 4.29 -3.73 -11.64
CA ASN A 11 4.44 -5.12 -11.19
C ASN A 11 4.14 -5.32 -9.70
N VAL A 12 3.06 -4.70 -9.21
CA VAL A 12 2.64 -4.83 -7.81
C VAL A 12 2.11 -6.25 -7.60
N LYS A 13 2.59 -6.90 -6.53
CA LYS A 13 2.14 -8.23 -6.10
C LYS A 13 1.91 -8.18 -4.60
N ILE A 14 0.79 -8.74 -4.17
CA ILE A 14 0.49 -8.97 -2.76
C ILE A 14 1.10 -10.32 -2.40
N LEU A 15 1.92 -10.33 -1.36
CA LEU A 15 2.53 -11.55 -0.83
C LEU A 15 1.67 -12.15 0.28
N GLU A 16 1.19 -11.29 1.17
CA GLU A 16 0.35 -11.64 2.31
C GLU A 16 -0.65 -10.50 2.53
N SER A 17 -1.88 -10.87 2.92
CA SER A 17 -2.95 -9.91 3.20
C SER A 17 -3.96 -10.52 4.16
N THR A 18 -4.46 -9.69 5.07
CA THR A 18 -5.59 -10.00 5.95
C THR A 18 -6.83 -9.20 5.58
N THR A 19 -6.83 -8.59 4.39
CA THR A 19 -7.90 -7.71 3.90
C THR A 19 -8.72 -8.39 2.80
N THR A 20 -9.80 -7.76 2.34
CA THR A 20 -10.64 -8.31 1.27
C THR A 20 -10.02 -8.04 -0.11
N PRO A 21 -10.30 -8.89 -1.13
CA PRO A 21 -9.80 -8.69 -2.49
C PRO A 21 -10.13 -7.31 -3.09
N GLU A 22 -11.29 -6.74 -2.77
CA GLU A 22 -11.68 -5.40 -3.25
C GLU A 22 -10.79 -4.32 -2.64
N PHE A 23 -10.45 -4.48 -1.36
CA PHE A 23 -9.57 -3.54 -0.67
C PHE A 23 -8.14 -3.64 -1.18
N GLU A 24 -7.65 -4.86 -1.39
CA GLU A 24 -6.36 -5.15 -2.05
C GLU A 24 -6.24 -4.44 -3.39
N HIS A 25 -7.25 -4.58 -4.25
CA HIS A 25 -7.29 -3.92 -5.56
C HIS A 25 -7.17 -2.40 -5.43
N LYS A 26 -7.90 -1.80 -4.49
CA LYS A 26 -7.84 -0.36 -4.22
C LYS A 26 -6.47 0.11 -3.73
N ILE A 27 -5.77 -0.71 -2.94
CA ILE A 27 -4.39 -0.41 -2.53
C ILE A 27 -3.44 -0.46 -3.72
N ILE A 28 -3.52 -1.50 -4.55
CA ILE A 28 -2.71 -1.64 -5.76
C ILE A 28 -2.92 -0.45 -6.71
N GLU A 29 -4.18 -0.07 -6.95
CA GLU A 29 -4.55 1.08 -7.77
C GLU A 29 -3.94 2.38 -7.22
N LYS A 30 -4.04 2.61 -5.90
CA LYS A 30 -3.42 3.77 -5.24
C LYS A 30 -1.90 3.77 -5.37
N MET A 31 -1.24 2.62 -5.21
CA MET A 31 0.21 2.51 -5.36
C MET A 31 0.63 2.90 -6.77
N MET A 32 0.02 2.31 -7.80
CA MET A 32 0.39 2.60 -9.20
C MET A 32 0.06 4.05 -9.61
N SER A 33 -1.13 4.53 -9.23
CA SER A 33 -1.60 5.85 -9.66
C SER A 33 -0.95 7.02 -8.91
N LYS A 34 -0.67 6.87 -7.61
CA LYS A 34 -0.24 8.00 -6.75
C LYS A 34 1.22 7.94 -6.33
N TRP A 35 1.84 6.76 -6.20
CA TRP A 35 3.22 6.72 -5.72
C TRP A 35 4.18 7.15 -6.83
N ARG A 36 5.12 8.03 -6.49
CA ARG A 36 6.17 8.53 -7.36
C ARG A 36 7.50 8.49 -6.63
N PHE A 37 8.49 7.92 -7.29
CA PHE A 37 9.86 7.81 -6.82
C PHE A 37 10.75 8.74 -7.65
N GLU A 38 11.99 8.90 -7.21
CA GLU A 38 12.96 9.73 -7.91
C GLU A 38 13.26 9.17 -9.31
N LYS A 39 13.26 10.05 -10.31
CA LYS A 39 13.56 9.70 -11.69
C LYS A 39 15.01 9.23 -11.83
N GLY A 40 15.25 8.24 -12.69
CA GLY A 40 16.57 7.67 -12.94
C GLY A 40 17.03 6.65 -11.88
N LYS A 41 16.18 6.31 -10.91
CA LYS A 41 16.47 5.32 -9.86
C LYS A 41 15.47 4.16 -9.91
N PRO A 42 15.50 3.33 -10.97
CA PRO A 42 14.65 2.15 -11.04
C PRO A 42 14.97 1.17 -9.91
N GLY A 43 14.00 0.35 -9.54
CA GLY A 43 14.16 -0.62 -8.48
C GLY A 43 13.28 -1.85 -8.70
N ILE A 44 13.85 -3.03 -8.49
CA ILE A 44 13.14 -4.29 -8.63
C ILE A 44 12.87 -4.93 -7.26
N ALA A 45 11.79 -5.72 -7.19
CA ALA A 45 11.44 -6.56 -6.05
C ALA A 45 11.37 -5.82 -4.70
N LYS A 46 10.95 -4.54 -4.70
CA LYS A 46 10.77 -3.74 -3.49
C LYS A 46 9.62 -4.30 -2.65
N ARG A 47 9.80 -4.27 -1.33
CA ARG A 47 8.84 -4.78 -0.33
C ARG A 47 8.42 -3.67 0.62
N VAL A 48 7.14 -3.69 1.00
CA VAL A 48 6.56 -2.77 1.98
C VAL A 48 5.44 -3.51 2.71
N VAL A 49 5.20 -3.15 3.96
CA VAL A 49 4.05 -3.59 4.74
C VAL A 49 3.10 -2.41 4.89
N VAL A 50 1.84 -2.60 4.53
CA VAL A 50 0.79 -1.59 4.68
C VAL A 50 -0.07 -1.98 5.88
N MET A 51 -0.01 -1.20 6.96
CA MET A 51 -0.85 -1.40 8.13
C MET A 51 -2.03 -0.43 8.06
N ILE A 52 -3.25 -0.98 8.06
CA ILE A 52 -4.48 -0.19 8.07
C ILE A 52 -5.01 -0.20 9.50
N GLN A 53 -4.97 0.95 10.14
CA GLN A 53 -5.61 1.10 11.45
C GLN A 53 -7.10 1.36 11.23
N PRO A 54 -8.01 0.50 11.73
CA PRO A 54 -9.42 0.83 11.74
C PRO A 54 -9.61 2.11 12.53
N LYS A 55 -10.46 3.01 12.02
CA LYS A 55 -10.77 4.23 12.73
C LYS A 55 -11.43 3.81 14.05
N SER A 56 -10.80 4.13 15.18
CA SER A 56 -11.40 3.91 16.49
C SER A 56 -12.78 4.55 16.47
N ALA A 57 -13.83 3.74 16.59
CA ALA A 57 -15.15 4.27 16.91
C ALA A 57 -14.98 4.86 18.32
N GLY A 58 -14.94 6.18 18.43
CA GLY A 58 -14.77 6.85 19.72
C GLY A 58 -15.81 6.34 20.72
N GLY A 59 -15.38 5.52 21.67
CA GLY A 59 -16.15 5.14 22.84
C GLY A 59 -15.56 5.82 24.06
N PRO A 60 -16.37 6.31 25.02
CA PRO A 60 -15.83 6.65 26.32
C PRO A 60 -15.26 5.38 26.98
N ALA A 61 -14.14 5.57 27.67
CA ALA A 61 -13.47 4.54 28.43
C ALA A 61 -14.43 3.88 29.43
N ASN A 62 -14.31 2.55 29.49
CA ASN A 62 -14.81 1.65 30.52
C ASN A 62 -14.99 2.36 31.88
N LYS A 63 -16.23 2.45 32.38
CA LYS A 63 -16.47 2.76 33.79
C LYS A 63 -16.88 1.48 34.50
N GLN A 64 -16.13 1.23 35.58
CA GLN A 64 -16.25 0.14 36.54
C GLN A 64 -17.65 0.06 37.17
#